data_AF-A0A653NK98-F1
#
_entry.id   AF-A0A653NK98-F1
#
_cell.length_a   1.000
_cell.length_b   1.000
_cell.length_c   1.000
_cell.angle_alpha   90.00
_cell.angle_beta   90.00
_cell.angle_gamma   90.00
#
_symmetry.space_group_name_H-M   'P 1'
#
loop_
_entity.id
_entity.type
_entity.pdbx_description
1 polymer ?
#
loop_
_entity_poly.entity_id
_entity_poly.type
_entity_poly.pdbx_seq_one_letter_code
_entity_poly.pdbx_strand_id
1 'polypeptide(L)'
;MSLDALLAEVDPRWHAADGEGLDEALLHRARRSRLGRRLLVGALADGPASHLLAPSPDGPAALVARWSRTRLAALHRDLGVLAYAPAIRAEVGRDAVKRLKAALASSYLLALDRSVWDAKVDPTLQGRLSSTLATTLAAGDAFATQLSDVLEHQGRAELQAWACQREPALADWARLVYPPGALPPAHLPEKPLLVVHTHHQNRAVAA
;
A
#
# COMPACT_ATOMS: atom_id res chain seq x y z
N MET A 1 21.70 -7.30 -0.88
CA MET A 1 21.20 -5.91 -0.91
C MET A 1 21.86 -5.14 0.23
N SER A 2 22.47 -3.98 -0.02
CA SER A 2 23.12 -3.17 1.03
C SER A 2 22.07 -2.36 1.82
N LEU A 3 22.37 -1.98 3.06
CA LEU A 3 21.51 -1.06 3.85
C LEU A 3 21.21 0.26 3.11
N ASP A 4 22.07 0.65 2.18
CA ASP A 4 21.89 1.81 1.31
C ASP A 4 20.67 1.66 0.38
N ALA A 5 20.47 0.49 -0.23
CA ALA A 5 19.32 0.23 -1.08
C ALA A 5 18.00 0.26 -0.30
N LEU A 6 18.00 -0.23 0.95
CA LEU A 6 16.83 -0.12 1.83
C LEU A 6 16.52 1.35 2.13
N LEU A 7 17.51 2.11 2.59
CA LEU A 7 17.33 3.53 2.94
C LEU A 7 16.95 4.41 1.75
N ALA A 8 17.29 4.03 0.51
CA ALA A 8 16.93 4.75 -0.70
C ALA A 8 15.43 4.66 -1.01
N GLU A 9 14.78 3.57 -0.63
CA GLU A 9 13.35 3.34 -0.87
C GLU A 9 12.45 3.81 0.30
N VAL A 10 13.03 4.06 1.49
CA VAL A 10 12.30 4.64 2.64
C VAL A 10 11.95 6.11 2.37
N ASP A 11 10.70 6.49 2.67
CA ASP A 11 10.26 7.87 2.58
C ASP A 11 11.03 8.74 3.59
N PRO A 12 11.64 9.85 3.16
CA PRO A 12 12.52 10.65 4.00
C PRO A 12 11.83 11.24 5.23
N ARG A 13 10.49 11.38 5.21
CA ARG A 13 9.71 11.92 6.33
C ARG A 13 9.72 11.01 7.56
N TRP A 14 10.08 9.73 7.41
CA TRP A 14 10.27 8.82 8.55
C TRP A 14 11.48 9.17 9.42
N HIS A 15 12.40 10.01 8.93
CA HIS A 15 13.53 10.48 9.70
C HIS A 15 13.30 11.87 10.31
N ALA A 16 12.13 12.47 10.10
CA ALA A 16 11.76 13.74 10.73
C ALA A 16 11.61 13.55 12.25
N ALA A 17 12.11 14.52 13.02
CA ALA A 17 11.87 14.61 14.45
C ALA A 17 10.90 15.78 14.70
N ASP A 18 9.87 15.55 15.52
CA ASP A 18 8.91 16.59 15.95
C ASP A 18 8.24 17.40 14.81
N GLY A 19 8.08 16.78 13.64
CA GLY A 19 7.48 17.41 12.46
C GLY A 19 8.44 18.25 11.61
N GLU A 20 9.69 18.41 12.05
CA GLU A 20 10.75 19.00 11.24
C GLU A 20 11.49 17.91 10.46
N GLY A 21 11.39 17.99 9.13
CA GLY A 21 12.13 17.10 8.23
C GLY A 21 13.63 17.33 8.37
N LEU A 22 14.41 16.25 8.31
CA LEU A 22 15.85 16.35 8.10
C LEU A 22 16.12 17.08 6.78
N ASP A 23 17.05 18.03 6.82
CA ASP A 23 17.60 18.67 5.63
C ASP A 23 18.03 17.62 4.59
N GLU A 24 17.63 17.81 3.33
CA GLU A 24 17.87 16.83 2.26
C GLU A 24 19.37 16.57 2.02
N ALA A 25 20.21 17.60 2.12
CA ALA A 25 21.66 17.47 1.95
C ALA A 25 22.28 16.72 3.13
N LEU A 26 21.75 16.93 4.35
CA LEU A 26 22.16 16.17 5.53
C LEU A 26 21.75 14.69 5.40
N LEU A 27 20.53 14.41 4.97
CA LEU A 27 20.06 13.04 4.72
C LEU A 27 20.90 12.35 3.64
N HIS A 28 21.20 13.05 2.55
CA HIS A 28 22.06 12.53 1.49
C HIS A 28 23.47 12.19 2.02
N ARG A 29 24.06 13.08 2.83
CA ARG A 29 25.37 12.85 3.46
C ARG A 29 25.33 11.67 4.43
N ALA A 30 24.25 11.55 5.22
CA ALA A 30 24.05 10.45 6.15
C ALA A 30 23.95 9.10 5.44
N ARG A 31 23.20 9.02 4.33
CA ARG A 31 23.09 7.82 3.49
C ARG A 31 24.45 7.39 2.90
N ARG A 32 25.32 8.34 2.56
CA ARG A 32 26.66 8.04 2.01
C ARG A 32 27.68 7.63 3.07
N SER A 33 27.50 8.03 4.34
CA SER A 33 28.39 7.68 5.45
C SER A 33 28.02 6.34 6.11
N ARG A 34 29.02 5.53 6.50
CA ARG A 34 28.80 4.29 7.25
C ARG A 34 28.14 4.54 8.61
N LEU A 35 28.56 5.58 9.33
CA LEU A 35 27.97 5.95 10.62
C LEU A 35 26.55 6.50 10.43
N GLY A 36 26.36 7.38 9.44
CA GLY A 36 25.04 7.95 9.14
C GLY A 36 24.00 6.87 8.82
N ARG A 37 24.34 5.91 7.96
CA ARG A 37 23.46 4.76 7.69
C ARG A 37 23.09 3.98 8.95
N ARG A 38 24.05 3.75 9.86
CA ARG A 38 23.77 3.04 11.12
C ARG A 38 22.81 3.82 12.02
N LEU A 39 22.95 5.15 12.10
CA LEU A 39 22.05 6.00 12.89
C LEU A 39 20.64 6.02 12.29
N LEU A 40 20.52 6.19 10.96
CA LEU A 40 19.23 6.17 10.26
C LEU A 40 18.52 4.82 10.46
N VAL A 41 19.24 3.71 10.31
CA VAL A 41 18.69 2.36 10.50
C VAL A 41 18.34 2.11 11.97
N GLY A 42 19.17 2.57 12.91
CA GLY A 42 18.89 2.47 14.35
C GLY A 42 17.59 3.19 14.72
N ALA A 43 17.42 4.44 14.28
CA ALA A 43 16.19 5.20 14.51
C ALA A 43 14.94 4.51 13.92
N LEU A 44 15.07 3.86 12.76
CA LEU A 44 13.98 3.06 12.19
C LEU A 44 13.71 1.80 13.02
N ALA A 45 14.76 1.11 13.49
CA ALA A 45 14.64 -0.13 14.28
C ALA A 45 13.99 0.11 15.65
N ASP A 46 14.28 1.25 16.28
CA ASP A 46 13.71 1.65 17.57
C ASP A 46 12.23 2.11 17.47
N GLY A 47 11.69 2.24 16.25
CA GLY A 47 10.33 2.69 16.00
C GLY A 47 9.63 1.94 14.86
N PRO A 48 9.47 2.56 13.67
CA PRO A 48 8.56 2.08 12.62
C PRO A 48 9.05 0.86 11.82
N ALA A 49 10.23 0.32 12.11
CA ALA A 49 10.83 -0.81 11.41
C ALA A 49 11.31 -1.93 12.35
N SER A 50 10.76 -2.00 13.56
CA SER A 50 11.22 -2.89 14.62
C SER A 50 11.18 -4.38 14.23
N HIS A 51 10.18 -4.81 13.47
CA HIS A 51 10.06 -6.18 12.99
C HIS A 51 10.85 -6.41 11.70
N LEU A 52 10.89 -5.42 10.80
CA LEU A 52 11.67 -5.52 9.56
C LEU A 52 13.17 -5.66 9.83
N LEU A 53 13.67 -4.92 10.83
CA LEU A 53 15.08 -4.89 11.20
C LEU A 53 15.43 -5.84 12.35
N ALA A 54 14.46 -6.63 12.83
CA ALA A 54 14.71 -7.68 13.80
C ALA A 54 15.68 -8.74 13.21
N PRO A 55 16.52 -9.38 14.03
CA PRO A 55 17.40 -10.45 13.57
C PRO A 55 16.59 -11.59 12.93
N SER A 56 16.86 -11.87 11.64
CA SER A 56 16.22 -12.97 10.89
C SER A 56 17.25 -13.63 9.97
N PRO A 57 17.07 -14.92 9.63
CA PRO A 57 18.05 -15.66 8.81
C PRO A 57 18.20 -15.07 7.40
N ASP A 58 17.11 -14.58 6.82
CA ASP A 58 17.09 -14.02 5.45
C ASP A 58 17.39 -12.51 5.42
N GLY A 59 17.33 -11.85 6.58
CA GLY A 59 17.45 -10.41 6.73
C GLY A 59 16.35 -9.61 5.99
N PRO A 60 16.38 -8.27 6.10
CA PRO A 60 15.40 -7.41 5.42
C PRO A 60 15.58 -7.38 3.90
N ALA A 61 16.78 -7.72 3.41
CA ALA A 61 17.13 -7.64 1.99
C ALA A 61 16.27 -8.55 1.10
N ALA A 62 15.99 -9.78 1.53
CA ALA A 62 15.17 -10.73 0.78
C ALA A 62 13.70 -10.25 0.68
N LEU A 63 13.18 -9.68 1.76
CA LEU A 63 11.82 -9.12 1.80
C LEU A 63 11.71 -7.91 0.86
N VAL A 64 12.62 -6.95 0.95
CA VAL A 64 12.59 -5.74 0.10
C VAL A 64 12.78 -6.11 -1.38
N ALA A 65 13.68 -7.05 -1.70
CA ALA A 65 13.87 -7.50 -3.07
C ALA A 65 12.62 -8.19 -3.64
N ARG A 66 11.94 -9.00 -2.83
CA ARG A 66 10.68 -9.65 -3.20
C ARG A 66 9.55 -8.63 -3.37
N TRP A 67 9.46 -7.66 -2.47
CA TRP A 67 8.43 -6.63 -2.42
C TRP A 67 9.01 -5.26 -2.77
N SER A 68 9.54 -5.11 -3.98
CA SER A 68 10.01 -3.81 -4.46
C SER A 68 8.89 -2.77 -4.43
N ARG A 69 9.23 -1.48 -4.33
CA ARG A 69 8.24 -0.38 -4.34
C ARG A 69 7.18 -0.50 -5.44
N THR A 70 7.60 -0.88 -6.65
CA THR A 70 6.68 -1.05 -7.80
C THR A 70 5.70 -2.20 -7.59
N ARG A 71 6.16 -3.35 -7.07
CA ARG A 71 5.29 -4.50 -6.79
C ARG A 71 4.33 -4.20 -5.65
N LEU A 72 4.83 -3.56 -4.60
CA LEU A 72 4.03 -3.15 -3.47
C LEU A 72 2.94 -2.15 -3.88
N ALA A 73 3.26 -1.18 -4.74
CA ALA A 73 2.27 -0.25 -5.30
C ALA A 73 1.20 -0.96 -6.14
N ALA A 74 1.59 -1.97 -6.93
CA ALA A 74 0.62 -2.79 -7.68
C ALA A 74 -0.30 -3.60 -6.75
N LEU A 75 0.26 -4.21 -5.70
CA LEU A 75 -0.50 -4.93 -4.67
C LEU A 75 -1.48 -3.99 -3.94
N HIS A 76 -1.03 -2.81 -3.51
CA HIS A 76 -1.91 -1.82 -2.87
C HIS A 76 -3.05 -1.42 -3.80
N ARG A 77 -2.76 -1.16 -5.08
CA ARG A 77 -3.82 -0.82 -6.04
C ARG A 77 -4.86 -1.94 -6.15
N ASP A 78 -4.44 -3.18 -6.33
CA ASP A 78 -5.36 -4.30 -6.50
C ASP A 78 -6.17 -4.60 -5.23
N LEU A 79 -5.56 -4.47 -4.05
CA LEU A 79 -6.27 -4.57 -2.77
C LEU A 79 -7.28 -3.42 -2.60
N GLY A 80 -6.92 -2.20 -2.98
CA GLY A 80 -7.82 -1.05 -2.97
C GLY A 80 -9.01 -1.25 -3.90
N VAL A 81 -8.77 -1.74 -5.11
CA VAL A 81 -9.82 -2.08 -6.09
C VAL A 81 -10.75 -3.15 -5.53
N LEU A 82 -10.20 -4.20 -4.92
CA LEU A 82 -11.00 -5.24 -4.28
C LEU A 82 -11.81 -4.68 -3.10
N ALA A 83 -11.21 -3.83 -2.26
CA ALA A 83 -11.88 -3.19 -1.13
C ALA A 83 -13.04 -2.28 -1.56
N TYR A 84 -12.94 -1.63 -2.72
CA TYR A 84 -14.00 -0.81 -3.32
C TYR A 84 -14.96 -1.59 -4.23
N ALA A 85 -14.77 -2.91 -4.41
CA ALA A 85 -15.66 -3.75 -5.21
C ALA A 85 -17.16 -3.58 -4.87
N PRO A 86 -17.59 -3.47 -3.59
CA PRO A 86 -18.99 -3.23 -3.27
C PRO A 86 -19.59 -1.96 -3.90
N ALA A 87 -18.84 -0.85 -3.91
CA ALA A 87 -19.28 0.41 -4.50
C ALA A 87 -19.18 0.39 -6.03
N ILE A 88 -18.09 -0.19 -6.57
CA ILE A 88 -17.90 -0.33 -8.02
C ILE A 88 -19.00 -1.19 -8.65
N ARG A 89 -19.41 -2.28 -7.98
CA ARG A 89 -20.49 -3.17 -8.46
C ARG A 89 -21.88 -2.55 -8.33
N ALA A 90 -22.07 -1.64 -7.39
CA ALA A 90 -23.33 -0.94 -7.19
C ALA A 90 -23.54 0.20 -8.21
N GLU A 91 -22.49 0.60 -8.93
CA GLU A 91 -22.57 1.65 -9.94
C GLU A 91 -23.25 1.14 -11.22
N VAL A 92 -24.33 1.79 -11.63
CA VAL A 92 -25.16 1.41 -12.79
C VAL A 92 -25.10 2.48 -13.90
N GLY A 93 -24.57 3.67 -13.62
CA GLY A 93 -24.46 4.76 -14.58
C GLY A 93 -23.51 4.42 -15.72
N ARG A 94 -24.01 4.45 -16.97
CA ARG A 94 -23.22 4.10 -18.18
C ARG A 94 -21.91 4.87 -18.27
N ASP A 95 -21.94 6.18 -18.05
CA ASP A 95 -20.75 7.03 -18.17
C ASP A 95 -19.76 6.82 -17.02
N ALA A 96 -20.27 6.62 -15.80
CA ALA A 96 -19.45 6.29 -14.63
C ALA A 96 -18.73 4.95 -14.83
N VAL A 97 -19.45 3.91 -15.26
CA VAL A 97 -18.88 2.59 -15.56
C VAL A 97 -17.84 2.66 -16.67
N LYS A 98 -18.09 3.43 -17.74
CA LYS A 98 -17.13 3.63 -18.83
C LYS A 98 -15.83 4.27 -18.32
N ARG A 99 -15.93 5.29 -17.46
CA ARG A 99 -14.78 5.97 -16.85
C ARG A 99 -14.02 5.03 -15.91
N LEU A 100 -14.73 4.28 -15.05
CA LEU A 100 -14.13 3.28 -14.16
C LEU A 100 -13.37 2.20 -14.93
N LYS A 101 -13.97 1.65 -16.00
CA LYS A 101 -13.32 0.66 -16.85
C LYS A 101 -12.06 1.22 -17.51
N ALA A 102 -12.09 2.47 -17.98
CA ALA A 102 -10.94 3.12 -18.59
C ALA A 102 -9.80 3.37 -17.57
N ALA A 103 -10.13 3.81 -16.35
CA ALA A 103 -9.16 4.10 -15.32
C ALA A 103 -8.53 2.84 -14.69
N LEU A 104 -9.32 1.78 -14.50
CA LEU A 104 -8.88 0.56 -13.79
C LEU A 104 -8.34 -0.52 -14.72
N ALA A 105 -8.60 -0.44 -16.03
CA ALA A 105 -8.15 -1.40 -17.04
C ALA A 105 -8.38 -2.87 -16.60
N SER A 106 -7.32 -3.67 -16.46
CA SER A 106 -7.40 -5.08 -16.05
C SER A 106 -7.88 -5.28 -14.61
N SER A 107 -7.55 -4.36 -13.69
CA SER A 107 -7.97 -4.45 -12.29
C SER A 107 -9.48 -4.28 -12.13
N TYR A 108 -10.18 -3.71 -13.13
CA TYR A 108 -11.65 -3.67 -13.13
C TYR A 108 -12.28 -5.06 -13.05
N LEU A 109 -11.67 -6.07 -13.70
CA LEU A 109 -12.17 -7.44 -13.65
C LEU A 109 -12.04 -8.05 -12.26
N LEU A 110 -10.96 -7.74 -11.53
CA LEU A 110 -10.79 -8.13 -10.14
C LEU A 110 -11.93 -7.57 -9.27
N ALA A 111 -12.31 -6.30 -9.49
CA ALA A 111 -13.43 -5.70 -8.78
C ALA A 111 -14.75 -6.44 -9.03
N LEU A 112 -14.97 -7.01 -10.21
CA LEU A 112 -16.20 -7.71 -10.57
C LEU A 112 -16.20 -9.20 -10.20
N ASP A 113 -15.03 -9.77 -9.90
CA ASP A 113 -14.89 -11.20 -9.63
C ASP A 113 -15.52 -11.59 -8.29
N ARG A 114 -16.69 -12.23 -8.37
CA ARG A 114 -17.42 -12.75 -7.21
C ARG A 114 -16.82 -14.02 -6.62
N SER A 115 -15.93 -14.71 -7.35
CA SER A 115 -15.25 -15.90 -6.84
C SER A 115 -14.16 -15.55 -5.83
N VAL A 116 -13.53 -14.37 -5.98
CA VAL A 116 -12.53 -13.85 -5.04
C VAL A 116 -13.22 -13.29 -3.78
N TRP A 117 -14.24 -12.45 -3.97
CA TRP A 117 -15.02 -11.90 -2.87
C TRP A 117 -16.43 -11.54 -3.34
N ASP A 118 -17.45 -11.90 -2.55
CA ASP A 118 -18.84 -11.59 -2.86
C ASP A 118 -19.20 -10.10 -2.61
N ALA A 119 -18.30 -9.34 -1.99
CA ALA A 119 -18.43 -7.92 -1.70
C ALA A 119 -19.64 -7.58 -0.80
N LYS A 120 -20.07 -8.51 0.05
CA LYS A 120 -21.09 -8.22 1.06
C LYS A 120 -20.45 -7.49 2.24
N VAL A 121 -20.90 -6.26 2.44
CA VAL A 121 -20.45 -5.38 3.53
C VAL A 121 -21.66 -4.79 4.25
N ASP A 122 -21.43 -4.30 5.47
CA ASP A 122 -22.43 -3.56 6.24
C ASP A 122 -22.93 -2.31 5.46
N PRO A 123 -24.22 -1.93 5.56
CA PRO A 123 -24.76 -0.76 4.87
C PRO A 123 -24.06 0.56 5.16
N THR A 124 -23.52 0.76 6.37
CA THR A 124 -22.78 1.98 6.73
C THR A 124 -21.48 2.06 5.95
N LEU A 125 -20.76 0.94 5.87
CA LEU A 125 -19.54 0.82 5.06
C LEU A 125 -19.86 1.01 3.57
N GLN A 126 -20.92 0.37 3.07
CA GLN A 126 -21.37 0.57 1.69
C GLN A 126 -21.64 2.04 1.38
N GLY A 127 -22.39 2.73 2.25
CA GLY A 127 -22.71 4.15 2.10
C GLY A 127 -21.46 5.03 2.05
N ARG A 128 -20.47 4.76 2.91
CA ARG A 128 -19.18 5.45 2.91
C ARG A 128 -18.44 5.25 1.58
N LEU A 129 -18.28 3.99 1.14
CA LEU A 129 -17.56 3.66 -0.09
C LEU A 129 -18.24 4.29 -1.32
N SER A 130 -19.56 4.20 -1.41
CA SER A 130 -20.33 4.82 -2.49
C SER A 130 -20.22 6.34 -2.50
N SER A 131 -20.28 6.99 -1.32
CA SER A 131 -20.14 8.45 -1.20
C SER A 131 -18.75 8.93 -1.66
N THR A 132 -17.70 8.24 -1.22
CA THR A 132 -16.33 8.54 -1.66
C THR A 132 -16.20 8.35 -3.16
N LEU A 133 -16.69 7.23 -3.71
CA LEU A 133 -16.62 6.95 -5.13
C LEU A 133 -17.39 7.98 -5.98
N ALA A 134 -18.58 8.39 -5.53
CA ALA A 134 -19.36 9.43 -6.19
C ALA A 134 -18.64 10.78 -6.20
N THR A 135 -17.99 11.15 -5.09
CA THR A 135 -17.17 12.36 -4.99
C THR A 135 -16.00 12.30 -5.98
N THR A 136 -15.30 11.17 -6.06
CA THR A 136 -14.22 10.96 -7.03
C THR A 136 -14.71 11.06 -8.47
N LEU A 137 -15.86 10.44 -8.79
CA LEU A 137 -16.47 10.50 -10.12
C LEU A 137 -16.84 11.95 -10.53
N ALA A 138 -17.22 12.79 -9.57
CA ALA A 138 -17.54 14.19 -9.81
C ALA A 138 -16.30 15.06 -10.13
N ALA A 139 -15.08 14.55 -9.93
CA ALA A 139 -13.84 15.31 -10.13
C ALA A 139 -13.43 15.59 -11.58
N GLY A 140 -14.30 15.30 -12.56
CA GLY A 140 -14.05 15.60 -13.98
C GLY A 140 -12.74 14.99 -14.48
N ASP A 141 -11.83 15.85 -14.96
CA ASP A 141 -10.54 15.45 -15.53
C ASP A 141 -9.56 14.87 -14.50
N ALA A 142 -9.71 15.22 -13.21
CA ALA A 142 -8.86 14.71 -12.14
C ALA A 142 -9.30 13.32 -11.64
N PHE A 143 -10.37 12.75 -12.18
CA PHE A 143 -10.96 11.49 -11.73
C PHE A 143 -9.97 10.33 -11.66
N ALA A 144 -9.17 10.10 -12.71
CA ALA A 144 -8.29 8.94 -12.76
C ALA A 144 -7.22 8.99 -11.67
N THR A 145 -6.64 10.18 -11.44
CA THR A 145 -5.65 10.42 -10.38
C THR A 145 -6.27 10.26 -9.00
N GLN A 146 -7.40 10.92 -8.74
CA GLN A 146 -8.09 10.82 -7.44
C GLN A 146 -8.55 9.39 -7.15
N LEU A 147 -9.03 8.66 -8.16
CA LEU A 147 -9.39 7.26 -8.01
C LEU A 147 -8.17 6.41 -7.65
N SER A 148 -7.03 6.61 -8.33
CA SER A 148 -5.79 5.92 -8.00
C SER A 148 -5.37 6.18 -6.56
N ASP A 149 -5.42 7.44 -6.11
CA ASP A 149 -5.02 7.83 -4.76
C ASP A 149 -5.93 7.22 -3.69
N VAL A 150 -7.25 7.26 -3.90
CA VAL A 150 -8.23 6.67 -2.98
C VAL A 150 -8.04 5.15 -2.86
N LEU A 151 -7.82 4.47 -3.98
CA LEU A 151 -7.63 3.02 -4.00
C LEU A 151 -6.28 2.63 -3.39
N GLU A 152 -5.20 3.34 -3.71
CA GLU A 152 -3.90 3.09 -3.09
C GLU A 152 -3.98 3.30 -1.57
N HIS A 153 -4.62 4.37 -1.12
CA HIS A 153 -4.75 4.68 0.30
C HIS A 153 -5.54 3.60 1.06
N GLN A 154 -6.65 3.11 0.49
CA GLN A 154 -7.38 1.99 1.08
C GLN A 154 -6.57 0.69 1.02
N GLY A 155 -5.95 0.36 -0.10
CA GLY A 155 -5.18 -0.87 -0.25
C GLY A 155 -3.96 -0.95 0.67
N ARG A 156 -3.33 0.20 0.96
CA ARG A 156 -2.31 0.32 2.01
C ARG A 156 -2.87 -0.04 3.38
N ALA A 157 -4.07 0.45 3.72
CA ALA A 157 -4.73 0.14 4.97
C ALA A 157 -5.00 -1.37 5.12
N GLU A 158 -5.56 -1.97 4.07
CA GLU A 158 -5.86 -3.41 4.04
C GLU A 158 -4.60 -4.25 4.22
N LEU A 159 -3.54 -3.97 3.46
CA LEU A 159 -2.29 -4.72 3.55
C LEU A 159 -1.66 -4.56 4.93
N GLN A 160 -1.56 -3.34 5.46
CA GLN A 160 -0.92 -3.10 6.75
C GLN A 160 -1.70 -3.74 7.89
N ALA A 161 -3.03 -3.64 7.91
CA ALA A 161 -3.85 -4.24 8.96
C ALA A 161 -3.70 -5.77 9.02
N TRP A 162 -3.68 -6.42 7.85
CA TRP A 162 -3.45 -7.87 7.76
C TRP A 162 -2.00 -8.25 8.08
N ALA A 163 -1.02 -7.57 7.47
CA ALA A 163 0.38 -7.89 7.61
C ALA A 163 0.86 -7.68 9.06
N CYS A 164 0.32 -6.69 9.79
CA CYS A 164 0.65 -6.51 11.22
C CYS A 164 0.39 -7.78 12.05
N GLN A 165 -0.58 -8.60 11.66
CA GLN A 165 -0.95 -9.83 12.37
C GLN A 165 -0.23 -11.08 11.83
N ARG A 166 0.08 -11.11 10.53
CA ARG A 166 0.59 -12.31 9.84
C ARG A 166 2.05 -12.20 9.41
N GLU A 167 2.47 -11.03 8.92
CA GLU A 167 3.80 -10.75 8.41
C GLU A 167 4.30 -9.37 8.89
N PRO A 168 4.67 -9.20 10.17
CA PRO A 168 4.96 -7.88 10.75
C PRO A 168 6.09 -7.12 10.04
N ALA A 169 7.11 -7.83 9.54
CA ALA A 169 8.18 -7.23 8.75
C ALA A 169 7.68 -6.66 7.40
N LEU A 170 6.67 -7.28 6.78
CA LEU A 170 6.03 -6.75 5.58
C LEU A 170 5.18 -5.52 5.91
N ALA A 171 4.50 -5.50 7.07
CA ALA A 171 3.75 -4.33 7.51
C ALA A 171 4.67 -3.11 7.72
N ASP A 172 5.80 -3.32 8.41
CA ASP A 172 6.83 -2.31 8.58
C ASP A 172 7.33 -1.79 7.23
N TRP A 173 7.69 -2.70 6.32
CA TRP A 173 8.15 -2.32 4.99
C TRP A 173 7.08 -1.52 4.21
N ALA A 174 5.85 -2.01 4.20
CA ALA A 174 4.75 -1.37 3.50
C ALA A 174 4.41 0.02 4.04
N ARG A 175 4.69 0.25 5.33
CA ARG A 175 4.57 1.54 6.00
C ARG A 175 5.70 2.51 5.61
N LEU A 176 6.95 2.04 5.58
CA LEU A 176 8.14 2.88 5.39
C LEU A 176 8.30 3.45 3.97
N VAL A 177 7.74 2.79 2.96
CA VAL A 177 7.83 3.21 1.55
C VAL A 177 7.00 4.46 1.24
N TYR A 178 6.05 4.79 2.11
CA TYR A 178 5.12 5.91 1.94
C TYR A 178 5.29 6.92 3.08
N PRO A 179 4.88 8.19 2.86
CA PRO A 179 4.94 9.18 3.91
C PRO A 179 4.08 8.75 5.12
N PRO A 180 4.52 9.08 6.35
CA PRO A 180 3.75 8.79 7.55
C PRO A 180 2.38 9.49 7.46
N GLY A 181 1.33 8.77 7.84
CA GLY A 181 -0.04 9.27 7.76
C GLY A 181 -1.04 8.25 8.29
N ALA A 182 -2.18 8.74 8.76
CA ALA A 182 -3.29 7.88 9.15
C ALA A 182 -3.87 7.20 7.90
N LEU A 183 -4.19 5.91 8.03
CA LEU A 183 -4.84 5.11 7.00
C LEU A 183 -6.31 4.90 7.38
N PRO A 184 -7.21 4.72 6.39
CA PRO A 184 -8.60 4.41 6.66
C PRO A 184 -8.72 3.05 7.37
N PRO A 185 -9.87 2.74 7.99
CA PRO A 185 -10.12 1.41 8.53
C PRO A 185 -10.12 0.36 7.42
N ALA A 186 -9.36 -0.72 7.64
CA ALA A 186 -9.40 -1.92 6.82
C ALA A 186 -10.72 -2.68 7.01
N HIS A 187 -11.22 -3.30 5.96
CA HIS A 187 -12.49 -4.05 5.98
C HIS A 187 -12.48 -5.30 5.11
N LEU A 188 -11.41 -5.59 4.37
CA LEU A 188 -11.33 -6.82 3.60
C LEU A 188 -11.24 -8.03 4.54
N PRO A 189 -12.03 -9.09 4.28
CA PRO A 189 -11.80 -10.37 4.93
C PRO A 189 -10.44 -10.94 4.53
N GLU A 190 -9.86 -11.77 5.41
CA GLU A 190 -8.52 -12.33 5.20
C GLU A 190 -8.40 -13.16 3.91
N LYS A 191 -9.38 -14.01 3.61
CA LYS A 191 -9.34 -14.93 2.46
C LYS A 191 -9.14 -14.19 1.12
N PRO A 192 -9.99 -13.21 0.74
CA PRO A 192 -9.78 -12.41 -0.46
C PRO A 192 -8.42 -11.70 -0.52
N LEU A 193 -7.98 -11.13 0.60
CA LEU A 193 -6.68 -10.46 0.69
C LEU A 193 -5.54 -11.44 0.41
N LEU A 194 -5.58 -12.63 1.02
CA LEU A 194 -4.56 -13.67 0.84
C LEU A 194 -4.47 -14.15 -0.61
N VAL A 195 -5.62 -14.24 -1.32
CA VAL A 195 -5.64 -14.61 -2.75
C VAL A 195 -4.86 -13.59 -3.58
N VAL A 196 -5.13 -12.30 -3.39
CA VAL A 196 -4.43 -11.23 -4.13
C VAL A 196 -2.95 -11.17 -3.73
N HIS A 197 -2.65 -11.24 -2.44
CA HIS A 197 -1.27 -11.28 -1.94
C HIS A 197 -0.48 -12.44 -2.55
N THR A 198 -1.02 -13.66 -2.49
CA THR A 198 -0.38 -14.87 -3.04
C THR A 198 -0.20 -14.78 -4.55
N HIS A 199 -1.16 -14.18 -5.28
CA HIS A 199 -1.03 -13.94 -6.71
C HIS A 199 0.21 -13.08 -7.03
N HIS A 200 0.37 -11.95 -6.33
CA HIS A 200 1.53 -11.07 -6.50
C HIS A 200 2.83 -11.73 -6.05
N GLN A 201 2.80 -12.51 -4.96
CA GLN A 201 3.94 -13.27 -4.49
C GLN A 201 4.41 -14.33 -5.50
N ASN A 202 3.49 -15.08 -6.11
CA ASN A 202 3.84 -16.11 -7.10
C ASN A 202 4.42 -15.50 -8.39
N ARG A 203 3.91 -14.33 -8.82
CA ARG A 203 4.50 -13.58 -9.93
C ARG A 203 5.91 -13.08 -9.63
N ALA A 204 6.21 -12.78 -8.37
CA ALA A 204 7.55 -12.38 -7.93
C ALA A 204 8.58 -13.53 -7.98
N VAL A 205 8.13 -14.78 -7.86
CA VAL A 205 9.00 -15.97 -7.97
C VAL A 205 9.25 -16.38 -9.43
N ALA A 206 8.30 -16.10 -10.32
CA ALA A 206 8.38 -16.48 -11.74
C ALA A 206 9.16 -15.49 -12.63
N ALA A 207 9.55 -14.32 -12.11
CA ALA A 207 10.21 -13.23 -12.83
C ALA A 207 11.64 -13.02 -12.33
#